data_AF-A0A4Q1KIX9-F1
#
_entry.id   AF-A0A4Q1KIX9-F1
#
_cell.length_a   1.000
_cell.length_b   1.000
_cell.length_c   1.000
_cell.angle_alpha   90.00
_cell.angle_beta   90.00
_cell.angle_gamma   90.00
#
_symmetry.space_group_name_H-M   'P 1'
#
loop_
_entity.id
_entity.type
_entity.pdbx_description
1 polymer ?
#
loop_
_entity_poly.entity_id
_entity_poly.type
_entity_poly.pdbx_seq_one_letter_code
_entity_poly.pdbx_strand_id
1 'polypeptide(L)'
;MMEWLYEEGIGESRAALVKSGRIIEAQIEREGDTVLAGAVAQGRLVKVLIPKKRGIVRLLSGEEVLLEPIPPRLSEGGTVLVEIRRASIGEAGLDGERRDKLALARAAQPGAKPHPGPSLLQRIRETGVPIIPCPAHEEDRFEAHGWSELLDSAMRGVFGAEDAALRIFPTPAMVLIDVDGSLPPAQLGPKGAKLAAQAIRAMNLTGNIGIDLPTMNNKDERAIAAAQIDKILPLPFERTAVNGFGFIQIIRKRERASLIELLRDDPVLSAALALLRRAERAQGAGGAVGGGPVSLSANPAIIERIRRAPDWITRLEKRRGGTVTLHADAALAPGEHHAG
;
A
#
# COMPACT_ATOMS: atom_id res chain seq x y z
N MET A 1 18.82 15.83 0.95
CA MET A 1 17.68 16.21 0.09
C MET A 1 16.55 15.21 0.29
N MET A 2 15.32 15.55 -0.10
CA MET A 2 14.18 14.64 -0.08
C MET A 2 13.71 14.47 -1.52
N GLU A 3 13.53 13.24 -1.96
CA GLU A 3 13.22 12.92 -3.35
C GLU A 3 12.32 11.68 -3.44
N TRP A 4 11.44 11.65 -4.42
CA TRP A 4 10.70 10.46 -4.79
C TRP A 4 11.50 9.66 -5.79
N LEU A 5 11.72 8.38 -5.50
CA LEU A 5 12.02 7.39 -6.51
C LEU A 5 10.71 6.93 -7.13
N TYR A 6 10.65 6.82 -8.45
CA TYR A 6 9.47 6.33 -9.16
C TYR A 6 9.88 5.30 -10.20
N GLU A 7 9.16 4.18 -10.21
CA GLU A 7 9.33 3.15 -11.20
C GLU A 7 7.98 2.71 -11.75
N GLU A 8 7.91 2.65 -13.08
CA GLU A 8 6.84 2.01 -13.82
C GLU A 8 7.30 0.63 -14.30
N GLY A 9 6.68 -0.43 -13.82
CA GLY A 9 6.90 -1.71 -14.48
C GLY A 9 5.72 -2.62 -14.55
N ILE A 10 6.04 -3.90 -14.69
CA ILE A 10 5.10 -4.86 -15.21
C ILE A 10 4.12 -5.21 -14.10
N GLY A 11 2.85 -4.85 -14.28
CA GLY A 11 1.76 -5.14 -13.37
C GLY A 11 1.65 -4.17 -12.19
N GLU A 12 2.62 -3.26 -12.01
CA GLU A 12 2.56 -2.23 -10.97
C GLU A 12 3.51 -1.05 -11.20
N SER A 13 3.13 0.09 -10.61
CA SER A 13 4.00 1.23 -10.39
C SER A 13 4.38 1.34 -8.92
N ARG A 14 5.62 1.75 -8.65
CA ARG A 14 6.21 1.85 -7.30
C ARG A 14 6.77 3.24 -7.08
N ALA A 15 6.60 3.77 -5.87
CA ALA A 15 7.19 5.02 -5.46
C ALA A 15 7.74 4.91 -4.04
N ALA A 16 8.94 5.46 -3.81
CA ALA A 16 9.56 5.53 -2.50
C ALA A 16 10.12 6.93 -2.25
N LEU A 17 9.67 7.56 -1.17
CA LEU A 17 10.17 8.86 -0.74
C LEU A 17 11.40 8.64 0.12
N VAL A 18 12.55 9.12 -0.35
CA VAL A 18 13.83 8.95 0.30
C VAL A 18 14.24 10.24 0.97
N LYS A 19 14.71 10.13 2.22
CA LYS A 19 15.34 11.23 2.96
C LYS A 19 16.53 10.69 3.74
N SER A 20 17.69 11.29 3.52
CA SER A 20 18.95 10.88 4.17
C SER A 20 19.27 9.39 3.96
N GLY A 21 19.11 8.92 2.73
CA GLY A 21 19.42 7.54 2.33
C GLY A 21 18.44 6.48 2.84
N ARG A 22 17.29 6.86 3.38
CA ARG A 22 16.27 5.94 3.90
C ARG A 22 14.91 6.21 3.29
N ILE A 23 14.17 5.15 3.00
CA ILE A 23 12.76 5.23 2.65
C ILE A 23 11.96 5.69 3.87
N ILE A 24 11.23 6.78 3.73
CA ILE A 24 10.35 7.33 4.77
C ILE A 24 8.87 7.23 4.41
N GLU A 25 8.54 6.91 3.16
CA GLU A 25 7.19 6.65 2.66
C GLU A 25 7.28 5.77 1.41
N ALA A 26 6.44 4.75 1.31
CA ALA A 26 6.34 3.89 0.13
C ALA A 26 4.90 3.80 -0.35
N GLN A 27 4.73 3.75 -1.67
CA GLN A 27 3.44 3.55 -2.32
C GLN A 27 3.61 2.57 -3.47
N ILE A 28 2.66 1.64 -3.59
CA ILE A 28 2.54 0.71 -4.72
C ILE A 28 1.14 0.89 -5.29
N GLU A 29 1.05 0.94 -6.61
CA GLU A 29 -0.20 0.95 -7.35
C GLU A 29 -0.18 -0.21 -8.35
N ARG A 30 -1.05 -1.20 -8.13
CA ARG A 30 -1.21 -2.33 -9.05
C ARG A 30 -1.91 -1.85 -10.32
N GLU A 31 -1.47 -2.37 -11.45
CA GLU A 31 -2.18 -2.21 -12.72
C GLU A 31 -3.49 -3.00 -12.67
N GLY A 32 -4.58 -2.40 -13.15
CA GLY A 32 -5.89 -3.02 -13.20
C GLY A 32 -7.02 -2.03 -13.41
N ASP A 33 -8.24 -2.55 -13.49
CA ASP A 33 -9.44 -1.77 -13.80
C ASP A 33 -10.19 -1.26 -12.55
N THR A 34 -9.64 -1.50 -11.37
CA THR A 34 -10.24 -1.04 -10.10
C THR A 34 -10.23 0.48 -10.03
N VAL A 35 -11.36 1.06 -9.65
CA VAL A 35 -11.51 2.51 -9.62
C VAL A 35 -10.62 3.15 -8.55
N LEU A 36 -9.88 4.19 -8.94
CA LEU A 36 -8.98 4.91 -8.03
C LEU A 36 -9.73 5.90 -7.14
N ALA A 37 -9.16 6.15 -5.96
CA ALA A 37 -9.61 7.27 -5.14
C ALA A 37 -9.42 8.60 -5.89
N GLY A 38 -10.41 9.47 -5.81
CA GLY A 38 -10.48 10.72 -6.56
C GLY A 38 -11.06 10.57 -7.96
N ALA A 39 -11.28 9.36 -8.48
CA ALA A 39 -11.94 9.18 -9.78
C ALA A 39 -13.38 9.72 -9.76
N VAL A 40 -13.82 10.20 -10.92
CA VAL A 40 -15.23 10.54 -11.17
C VAL A 40 -15.74 9.59 -12.24
N ALA A 41 -16.66 8.72 -11.87
CA ALA A 41 -17.14 7.63 -12.71
C ALA A 41 -18.67 7.62 -12.79
N GLN A 42 -19.20 7.23 -13.95
CA GLN A 42 -20.63 7.06 -14.15
C GLN A 42 -21.06 5.65 -13.74
N GLY A 43 -22.24 5.54 -13.15
CA GLY A 43 -22.85 4.27 -12.81
C GLY A 43 -24.36 4.33 -12.65
N ARG A 44 -24.95 3.22 -12.25
CA ARG A 44 -26.38 3.06 -11.97
C ARG A 44 -26.57 2.57 -10.54
N LEU A 45 -27.48 3.19 -9.79
CA LEU A 45 -27.87 2.69 -8.47
C LEU A 45 -28.63 1.37 -8.66
N VAL A 46 -28.02 0.25 -8.29
CA VAL A 46 -28.59 -1.10 -8.51
C VAL A 46 -29.26 -1.66 -7.27
N LYS A 47 -28.93 -1.13 -6.08
CA LYS A 47 -29.50 -1.60 -4.81
C LYS A 47 -29.47 -0.50 -3.76
N VAL A 48 -30.58 -0.27 -3.07
CA VAL A 48 -30.65 0.55 -1.85
C VAL A 48 -30.47 -0.38 -0.65
N LEU A 49 -29.45 -0.11 0.16
CA LEU A 49 -29.17 -0.88 1.37
C LEU A 49 -29.86 -0.24 2.58
N ILE A 50 -29.75 1.08 2.70
CA ILE A 50 -30.38 1.88 3.75
C ILE A 50 -31.04 3.08 3.07
N PRO A 51 -32.38 3.21 3.11
CA PRO A 51 -33.10 4.30 2.47
C PRO A 51 -32.49 5.67 2.78
N LYS A 52 -32.28 6.49 1.75
CA LYS A 52 -31.69 7.84 1.81
C LYS A 52 -30.25 7.93 2.33
N LYS A 53 -29.62 6.83 2.73
CA LYS A 53 -28.28 6.82 3.33
C LYS A 53 -27.27 6.04 2.52
N ARG A 54 -27.57 4.81 2.12
CA ARG A 54 -26.54 3.91 1.57
C ARG A 54 -27.10 3.03 0.47
N GLY A 55 -26.37 2.95 -0.64
CA GLY A 55 -26.74 2.11 -1.77
C GLY A 55 -25.51 1.59 -2.52
N ILE A 56 -25.72 0.64 -3.42
CA ILE A 56 -24.70 0.08 -4.31
C ILE A 56 -24.91 0.65 -5.69
N VAL A 57 -23.88 1.31 -6.21
CA VAL A 57 -23.81 1.78 -7.59
C VAL A 57 -22.92 0.81 -8.36
N ARG A 58 -23.43 0.29 -9.48
CA ARG A 58 -22.61 -0.43 -10.45
C ARG A 58 -22.07 0.57 -11.46
N LEU A 59 -20.75 0.72 -11.51
CA LEU A 59 -20.06 1.59 -12.47
C LEU A 59 -20.15 1.01 -13.88
N LEU A 60 -19.87 1.85 -14.89
CA LEU A 60 -19.77 1.39 -16.28
C LEU A 60 -18.69 0.32 -16.49
N SER A 61 -17.63 0.32 -15.66
CA SER A 61 -16.61 -0.74 -15.64
C SER A 61 -17.14 -2.09 -15.14
N GLY A 62 -18.33 -2.13 -14.55
CA GLY A 62 -18.90 -3.30 -13.90
C GLY A 62 -18.59 -3.39 -12.41
N GLU A 63 -17.62 -2.63 -11.89
CA GLU A 63 -17.30 -2.59 -10.47
C GLU A 63 -18.48 -2.04 -9.64
N GLU A 64 -18.72 -2.66 -8.48
CA GLU A 64 -19.72 -2.18 -7.52
C GLU A 64 -19.08 -1.30 -6.46
N VAL A 65 -19.67 -0.13 -6.23
CA VAL A 65 -19.21 0.85 -5.25
C VAL A 65 -20.31 1.23 -4.28
N LEU A 66 -19.93 1.56 -3.05
CA LEU A 66 -20.83 2.01 -2.01
C LEU A 66 -21.08 3.51 -2.15
N LEU A 67 -22.31 3.92 -2.44
CA LEU A 67 -22.72 5.32 -2.48
C LEU A 67 -23.27 5.75 -1.12
N GLU A 68 -22.66 6.78 -0.52
CA GLU A 68 -23.08 7.33 0.77
C GLU A 68 -22.77 8.85 0.88
N PRO A 69 -23.78 9.73 1.13
CA PRO A 69 -25.21 9.45 1.15
C PRO A 69 -25.82 9.23 -0.24
N ILE A 70 -27.01 8.62 -0.32
CA ILE A 70 -27.82 8.59 -1.55
C ILE A 70 -28.44 9.98 -1.78
N PRO A 71 -28.28 10.60 -2.98
CA PRO A 71 -28.95 11.86 -3.31
C PRO A 71 -30.48 11.77 -3.20
N PRO A 72 -31.19 12.82 -2.74
CA PRO A 72 -32.64 12.77 -2.47
C PRO A 72 -33.54 12.36 -3.65
N ARG A 73 -33.09 12.53 -4.90
CA ARG A 73 -33.86 12.23 -6.12
C ARG A 73 -33.36 10.99 -6.88
N LEU A 74 -32.39 10.27 -6.31
CA LEU A 74 -31.85 9.06 -6.93
C LEU A 74 -32.62 7.84 -6.43
N SER A 75 -33.32 7.16 -7.33
CA SER A 75 -33.99 5.88 -7.07
C SER A 75 -33.18 4.72 -7.65
N GLU A 76 -33.49 3.48 -7.23
CA GLU A 76 -32.95 2.29 -7.91
C GLU A 76 -33.24 2.36 -9.41
N GLY A 77 -32.27 1.92 -10.20
CA GLY A 77 -32.25 2.07 -11.65
C GLY A 77 -31.80 3.45 -12.15
N GLY A 78 -31.71 4.46 -11.29
CA GLY A 78 -31.24 5.79 -11.67
C GLY A 78 -29.75 5.83 -12.00
N THR A 79 -29.39 6.64 -12.98
CA THR A 79 -27.99 6.93 -13.31
C THR A 79 -27.44 8.01 -12.38
N VAL A 80 -26.16 7.89 -12.05
CA VAL A 80 -25.47 8.84 -11.17
C VAL A 80 -24.00 8.94 -11.56
N LEU A 81 -23.47 10.16 -11.51
CA LEU A 81 -22.03 10.40 -11.55
C LEU A 81 -21.52 10.43 -10.12
N VAL A 82 -20.54 9.59 -9.81
CA VAL A 82 -19.99 9.45 -8.46
C VAL A 82 -18.52 9.82 -8.42
N GLU A 83 -18.10 10.43 -7.32
CA GLU A 83 -16.71 10.72 -7.00
C GLU A 83 -16.24 9.70 -5.95
N ILE A 84 -15.19 8.97 -6.26
CA ILE A 84 -14.63 7.94 -5.37
C ILE A 84 -13.83 8.61 -4.26
N ARG A 85 -14.20 8.32 -3.02
CA ARG A 85 -13.54 8.82 -1.80
C ARG A 85 -12.45 7.88 -1.29
N ARG A 86 -12.66 6.59 -1.48
CA ARG A 86 -11.74 5.52 -1.08
C ARG A 86 -11.87 4.40 -2.10
N ALA A 87 -10.75 3.92 -2.63
CA ALA A 87 -10.71 2.73 -3.47
C ALA A 87 -11.23 1.49 -2.71
N SER A 88 -11.48 0.41 -3.43
CA SER A 88 -11.75 -0.87 -2.80
C SER A 88 -10.53 -1.29 -1.96
N ILE A 89 -10.79 -1.94 -0.84
CA ILE A 89 -9.73 -2.47 0.03
C ILE A 89 -10.09 -3.89 0.39
N GLY A 90 -9.21 -4.83 0.02
CA GLY A 90 -9.30 -6.21 0.44
C GLY A 90 -8.99 -6.34 1.94
N GLU A 91 -9.76 -7.18 2.62
CA GLU A 91 -9.49 -7.56 4.01
C GLU A 91 -9.40 -9.08 4.09
N ALA A 92 -8.22 -9.57 4.46
CA ALA A 92 -8.04 -10.94 4.89
C ALA A 92 -8.80 -11.13 6.22
N GLY A 93 -9.91 -11.87 6.19
CA GLY A 93 -10.64 -12.27 7.39
C GLY A 93 -9.86 -13.28 8.24
N LEU A 94 -10.39 -13.58 9.42
CA LEU A 94 -9.70 -14.43 10.42
C LEU A 94 -9.58 -15.91 10.00
N ASP A 95 -10.36 -16.38 9.02
CA ASP A 95 -10.43 -17.79 8.63
C ASP A 95 -10.33 -18.00 7.10
N GLY A 96 -9.59 -17.13 6.40
CA GLY A 96 -9.53 -17.15 4.93
C GLY A 96 -10.78 -16.61 4.23
N GLU A 97 -11.79 -16.18 4.98
CA GLU A 97 -12.90 -15.39 4.44
C GLU A 97 -12.38 -14.04 3.95
N ARG A 98 -12.38 -13.85 2.64
CA ARG A 98 -12.09 -12.56 2.02
C ARG A 98 -13.32 -11.67 2.15
N ARG A 99 -13.17 -10.50 2.80
CA ARG A 99 -14.24 -9.51 2.89
C ARG A 99 -13.79 -8.19 2.28
N ASP A 100 -14.08 -8.02 1.00
CA ASP A 100 -13.74 -6.78 0.31
C ASP A 100 -14.63 -5.64 0.80
N LYS A 101 -14.00 -4.55 1.24
CA LYS A 101 -14.67 -3.27 1.39
C LYS A 101 -14.79 -2.64 0.01
N LEU A 102 -16.00 -2.62 -0.55
CA LEU A 102 -16.32 -1.89 -1.79
C LEU A 102 -15.73 -0.47 -1.74
N ALA A 103 -15.32 0.06 -2.89
CA ALA A 103 -14.94 1.46 -3.00
C ALA A 103 -16.06 2.36 -2.44
N LEU A 104 -15.69 3.37 -1.67
CA LEU A 104 -16.64 4.32 -1.10
C LEU A 104 -16.73 5.53 -2.01
N ALA A 105 -17.94 5.90 -2.39
CA ALA A 105 -18.22 6.99 -3.29
C ALA A 105 -19.29 7.94 -2.73
N ARG A 106 -19.27 9.17 -3.22
CA ARG A 106 -20.35 10.14 -3.05
C ARG A 106 -20.85 10.59 -4.41
N ALA A 107 -22.03 11.20 -4.49
CA ALA A 107 -22.43 11.88 -5.72
C ALA A 107 -21.44 13.00 -6.08
N ALA A 108 -21.07 13.06 -7.35
CA ALA A 108 -20.18 14.09 -7.87
C ALA A 108 -20.84 15.48 -7.77
N GLN A 109 -20.03 16.52 -7.63
CA GLN A 109 -20.51 17.90 -7.64
C GLN A 109 -21.09 18.28 -9.01
N PRO A 110 -22.08 19.19 -9.08
CA PRO A 110 -22.57 19.71 -10.36
C PRO A 110 -21.42 20.24 -11.23
N GLY A 111 -21.40 19.85 -12.51
CA GLY A 111 -20.35 20.25 -13.46
C GLY A 111 -19.08 19.41 -13.44
N ALA A 112 -18.96 18.43 -12.53
CA ALA A 112 -17.87 17.46 -12.56
C ALA A 112 -17.89 16.66 -13.88
N LYS A 113 -16.70 16.37 -14.41
CA LYS A 113 -16.51 15.56 -15.62
C LYS A 113 -15.92 14.20 -15.24
N PRO A 114 -16.26 13.12 -15.96
CA PRO A 114 -15.63 11.83 -15.73
C PRO A 114 -14.11 11.88 -15.89
N HIS A 115 -13.38 11.24 -14.98
CA HIS A 115 -11.93 11.05 -15.06
C HIS A 115 -11.50 9.84 -14.22
N PRO A 116 -10.40 9.16 -14.57
CA PRO A 116 -9.98 7.91 -13.92
C PRO A 116 -9.41 8.07 -12.51
N GLY A 117 -9.31 9.30 -12.01
CA GLY A 117 -8.56 9.65 -10.80
C GLY A 117 -7.06 9.85 -11.09
N PRO A 118 -6.30 10.41 -10.14
CA PRO A 118 -4.88 10.66 -10.33
C PRO A 118 -4.07 9.36 -10.18
N SER A 119 -3.21 9.05 -11.14
CA SER A 119 -2.27 7.93 -11.05
C SER A 119 -1.22 8.14 -9.95
N LEU A 120 -0.49 7.09 -9.58
CA LEU A 120 0.60 7.19 -8.60
C LEU A 120 1.58 8.31 -8.93
N LEU A 121 2.03 8.38 -10.19
CA LEU A 121 2.95 9.42 -10.66
C LEU A 121 2.36 10.83 -10.51
N GLN A 122 1.08 11.01 -10.85
CA GLN A 122 0.41 12.30 -10.70
C GLN A 122 0.32 12.71 -9.23
N ARG A 123 -0.03 11.80 -8.33
CA ARG A 123 -0.11 12.08 -6.89
C ARG A 123 1.23 12.45 -6.27
N ILE A 124 2.32 11.79 -6.64
CA ILE A 124 3.65 12.16 -6.12
C ILE A 124 4.13 13.49 -6.70
N ARG A 125 3.76 13.84 -7.95
CA ARG A 125 4.05 15.15 -8.56
C ARG A 125 3.39 16.30 -7.80
N GLU A 126 2.15 16.10 -7.33
CA GLU A 126 1.42 17.09 -6.54
C GLU A 126 2.11 17.45 -5.21
N THR A 127 3.00 16.59 -4.70
CA THR A 127 3.78 16.89 -3.48
C THR A 127 4.83 17.98 -3.67
N GLY A 128 5.18 18.31 -4.92
CA GLY A 128 6.26 19.26 -5.24
C GLY A 128 7.67 18.79 -4.91
N VAL A 129 7.84 17.55 -4.44
CA VAL A 129 9.14 16.93 -4.18
C VAL A 129 9.74 16.42 -5.50
N PRO A 130 11.05 16.60 -5.76
CA PRO A 130 11.70 16.09 -6.97
C PRO A 130 11.48 14.59 -7.16
N ILE A 131 11.28 14.16 -8.41
CA ILE A 131 11.06 12.76 -8.78
C ILE A 131 12.22 12.28 -9.63
N ILE A 132 12.82 11.17 -9.21
CA ILE A 132 13.87 10.44 -9.89
C ILE A 132 13.26 9.18 -10.52
N PRO A 133 13.20 9.08 -11.85
CA PRO A 133 12.83 7.83 -12.53
C PRO A 133 13.88 6.74 -12.27
N CYS A 134 13.43 5.51 -12.03
CA CYS A 134 14.28 4.34 -11.80
C CYS A 134 14.02 3.28 -12.87
N PRO A 135 14.56 3.43 -14.10
CA PRO A 135 14.36 2.45 -15.16
C PRO A 135 15.11 1.14 -14.85
N ALA A 136 14.58 0.01 -15.32
CA ALA A 136 15.07 -1.31 -14.92
C ALA A 136 16.48 -1.69 -15.42
N HIS A 137 17.05 -0.93 -16.36
CA HIS A 137 18.41 -1.15 -16.87
C HIS A 137 19.49 -0.40 -16.07
N GLU A 138 19.08 0.41 -15.09
CA GLU A 138 19.98 1.11 -14.17
C GLU A 138 20.14 0.33 -12.84
N GLU A 139 21.02 0.82 -11.98
CA GLU A 139 21.17 0.31 -10.62
C GLU A 139 19.86 0.38 -9.84
N ASP A 140 19.64 -0.62 -8.99
CA ASP A 140 18.42 -0.69 -8.19
C ASP A 140 18.46 0.29 -7.00
N ARG A 141 18.07 1.54 -7.27
CA ARG A 141 17.97 2.60 -6.26
C ARG A 141 16.97 2.28 -5.16
N PHE A 142 15.94 1.49 -5.43
CA PHE A 142 14.98 1.09 -4.42
C PHE A 142 15.65 0.16 -3.40
N GLU A 143 16.34 -0.88 -3.89
CA GLU A 143 17.09 -1.79 -3.02
C GLU A 143 18.24 -1.08 -2.27
N ALA A 144 18.92 -0.12 -2.90
CA ALA A 144 19.94 0.70 -2.24
C ALA A 144 19.42 1.47 -1.00
N HIS A 145 18.10 1.65 -0.88
CA HIS A 145 17.46 2.31 0.27
C HIS A 145 16.59 1.39 1.13
N GLY A 146 16.71 0.07 0.95
CA GLY A 146 16.08 -0.94 1.80
C GLY A 146 14.63 -1.28 1.41
N TRP A 147 14.33 -1.32 0.11
CA TRP A 147 12.98 -1.63 -0.38
C TRP A 147 12.52 -3.04 0.03
N SER A 148 13.34 -4.07 -0.21
CA SER A 148 13.01 -5.44 0.19
C SER A 148 12.79 -5.57 1.69
N GLU A 149 13.61 -4.92 2.50
CA GLU A 149 13.48 -4.89 3.97
C GLU A 149 12.18 -4.22 4.40
N LEU A 150 11.75 -3.16 3.71
CA LEU A 150 10.46 -2.52 3.99
C LEU A 150 9.28 -3.42 3.59
N LEU A 151 9.34 -4.10 2.44
CA LEU A 151 8.30 -5.04 2.02
C LEU A 151 8.20 -6.23 2.97
N ASP A 152 9.33 -6.80 3.37
CA ASP A 152 9.40 -7.90 4.33
C ASP A 152 8.91 -7.46 5.72
N SER A 153 9.31 -6.27 6.18
CA SER A 153 8.78 -5.62 7.37
C SER A 153 7.26 -5.47 7.33
N ALA A 154 6.70 -5.04 6.19
CA ALA A 154 5.26 -4.92 6.00
C ALA A 154 4.55 -6.29 5.97
N MET A 155 5.13 -7.28 5.28
CA MET A 155 4.61 -8.65 5.24
C MET A 155 4.58 -9.29 6.62
N ARG A 156 5.65 -9.17 7.40
CA ARG A 156 5.75 -9.72 8.76
C ARG A 156 5.04 -8.87 9.81
N GLY A 157 4.83 -7.58 9.54
CA GLY A 157 4.21 -6.64 10.48
C GLY A 157 5.13 -6.33 11.65
N VAL A 158 6.43 -6.18 11.37
CA VAL A 158 7.45 -5.87 12.37
C VAL A 158 8.27 -4.68 11.90
N PHE A 159 8.63 -3.75 12.79
CA PHE A 159 9.40 -2.57 12.41
C PHE A 159 10.29 -2.10 13.57
N GLY A 160 11.52 -1.65 13.29
CA GLY A 160 12.47 -1.23 14.32
C GLY A 160 13.58 -2.23 14.61
N ALA A 161 14.18 -2.13 15.80
CA ALA A 161 15.36 -2.87 16.22
C ALA A 161 15.27 -3.25 17.71
N GLU A 162 16.29 -3.92 18.24
CA GLU A 162 16.28 -4.52 19.59
C GLU A 162 15.98 -3.52 20.72
N ASP A 163 16.36 -2.25 20.56
CA ASP A 163 16.18 -1.20 21.56
C ASP A 163 14.77 -0.55 21.54
N ALA A 164 14.00 -0.76 20.47
CA ALA A 164 12.57 -0.51 20.33
C ALA A 164 12.07 -1.18 19.05
N ALA A 165 11.10 -2.08 19.19
CA ALA A 165 10.50 -2.81 18.08
C ALA A 165 8.98 -2.67 18.13
N LEU A 166 8.36 -2.76 16.95
CA LEU A 166 6.92 -2.73 16.77
C LEU A 166 6.42 -4.08 16.31
N ARG A 167 5.25 -4.47 16.81
CA ARG A 167 4.40 -5.47 16.17
C ARG A 167 3.14 -4.78 15.67
N ILE A 168 2.84 -4.95 14.38
CA ILE A 168 1.78 -4.24 13.67
C ILE A 168 0.71 -5.24 13.24
N PHE A 169 -0.51 -5.02 13.72
CA PHE A 169 -1.65 -5.88 13.51
C PHE A 169 -2.78 -5.10 12.82
N PRO A 170 -2.89 -5.17 11.48
CA PRO A 170 -4.09 -4.73 10.80
C PRO A 170 -5.27 -5.62 11.21
N THR A 171 -6.36 -5.00 11.66
CA THR A 171 -7.63 -5.68 11.94
C THR A 171 -8.75 -5.03 11.13
N PRO A 172 -9.94 -5.66 11.01
CA PRO A 172 -11.05 -5.08 10.27
C PRO A 172 -11.50 -3.70 10.77
N ALA A 173 -11.29 -3.41 12.06
CA ALA A 173 -11.72 -2.17 12.72
C ALA A 173 -10.61 -1.09 12.77
N MET A 174 -9.39 -1.49 13.09
CA MET A 174 -8.24 -0.59 13.26
C MET A 174 -6.90 -1.30 13.11
N VAL A 175 -5.82 -0.56 12.91
CA VAL A 175 -4.46 -1.09 13.04
C VAL A 175 -4.01 -0.94 14.49
N LEU A 176 -3.57 -2.02 15.12
CA LEU A 176 -2.95 -1.99 16.44
C LEU A 176 -1.42 -2.09 16.30
N ILE A 177 -0.71 -1.24 17.01
CA ILE A 177 0.75 -1.21 17.07
C ILE A 177 1.15 -1.41 18.52
N ASP A 178 1.79 -2.53 18.78
CA ASP A 178 2.40 -2.85 20.07
C ASP A 178 3.87 -2.41 20.07
N VAL A 179 4.34 -1.90 21.20
CA VAL A 179 5.70 -1.36 21.36
C VAL A 179 6.46 -2.17 22.41
N ASP A 180 7.44 -2.92 21.94
CA ASP A 180 8.37 -3.69 22.76
C ASP A 180 9.76 -3.04 22.81
N GLY A 181 10.49 -3.24 23.89
CA GLY A 181 11.89 -2.83 24.00
C GLY A 181 12.46 -3.02 25.40
N SER A 182 13.79 -2.91 25.51
CA SER A 182 14.53 -3.10 26.77
C SER A 182 14.74 -1.81 27.58
N LEU A 183 14.28 -0.67 27.08
CA LEU A 183 14.45 0.64 27.73
C LEU A 183 13.41 0.89 28.85
N PRO A 184 13.72 1.72 29.86
CA PRO A 184 12.75 2.17 30.85
C PRO A 184 11.54 2.87 30.18
N PRO A 185 10.31 2.76 30.72
CA PRO A 185 9.10 3.31 30.10
C PRO A 185 9.16 4.79 29.68
N ALA A 186 9.78 5.65 30.52
CA ALA A 186 9.94 7.07 30.22
C ALA A 186 10.82 7.35 28.98
N GLN A 187 11.69 6.40 28.60
CA GLN A 187 12.53 6.47 27.40
C GLN A 187 11.92 5.68 26.24
N LEU A 188 11.37 4.50 26.53
CA LEU A 188 10.74 3.63 25.53
C LEU A 188 9.47 4.26 24.94
N GLY A 189 8.64 4.94 25.74
CA GLY A 189 7.41 5.58 25.26
C GLY A 189 7.66 6.57 24.12
N PRO A 190 8.48 7.62 24.31
CA PRO A 190 8.82 8.54 23.23
C PRO A 190 9.50 7.90 22.02
N LYS A 191 10.40 6.95 22.26
CA LYS A 191 11.11 6.25 21.18
C LYS A 191 10.15 5.38 20.35
N GLY A 192 9.29 4.62 21.02
CA GLY A 192 8.25 3.81 20.42
C GLY A 192 7.24 4.65 19.65
N ALA A 193 6.80 5.78 20.21
CA ALA A 193 5.90 6.70 19.52
C ALA A 193 6.52 7.28 18.23
N LYS A 194 7.80 7.65 18.27
CA LYS A 194 8.56 8.07 17.08
C LYS A 194 8.63 6.94 16.05
N LEU A 195 8.96 5.73 16.49
CA LEU A 195 9.10 4.56 15.63
C LEU A 195 7.77 4.17 14.98
N ALA A 196 6.68 4.19 15.75
CA ALA A 196 5.32 3.97 15.27
C ALA A 196 4.93 5.01 14.22
N ALA A 197 5.22 6.29 14.45
CA ALA A 197 4.99 7.33 13.45
C ALA A 197 5.82 7.11 12.16
N GLN A 198 7.06 6.61 12.29
CA GLN A 198 7.89 6.25 11.14
C GLN A 198 7.28 5.08 10.36
N ALA A 199 6.83 4.01 11.04
CA ALA A 199 6.18 2.86 10.40
C ALA A 199 4.86 3.25 9.72
N ILE A 200 4.01 4.04 10.41
CA ILE A 200 2.75 4.56 9.88
C ILE A 200 2.99 5.32 8.58
N ARG A 201 4.03 6.14 8.52
CA ARG A 201 4.38 6.88 7.32
C ARG A 201 4.99 5.97 6.25
N ALA A 202 5.99 5.17 6.59
CA ALA A 202 6.72 4.31 5.66
C ALA A 202 5.79 3.34 4.93
N MET A 203 4.84 2.74 5.63
CA MET A 203 3.89 1.76 5.08
C MET A 203 2.55 2.38 4.67
N ASN A 204 2.40 3.70 4.81
CA ASN A 204 1.16 4.43 4.58
C ASN A 204 -0.06 3.83 5.34
N LEU A 205 0.11 3.52 6.63
CA LEU A 205 -0.97 3.02 7.48
C LEU A 205 -2.01 4.12 7.68
N THR A 206 -3.28 3.84 7.39
CA THR A 206 -4.36 4.83 7.43
C THR A 206 -5.61 4.29 8.12
N GLY A 207 -6.62 5.15 8.31
CA GLY A 207 -7.82 4.82 9.06
C GLY A 207 -7.63 5.02 10.56
N ASN A 208 -8.24 4.14 11.34
CA ASN A 208 -8.11 4.14 12.79
C ASN A 208 -6.87 3.34 13.18
N ILE A 209 -5.98 3.93 13.97
CA ILE A 209 -4.72 3.32 14.40
C ILE A 209 -4.58 3.51 15.91
N GLY A 210 -4.30 2.44 16.64
CA GLY A 210 -4.00 2.46 18.06
C GLY A 210 -2.55 2.09 18.29
N ILE A 211 -1.84 2.86 19.12
CA ILE A 211 -0.48 2.54 19.55
C ILE A 211 -0.54 2.27 21.05
N ASP A 212 -0.11 1.09 21.45
CA ASP A 212 0.06 0.69 22.84
C ASP A 212 1.50 0.99 23.26
N LEU A 213 1.71 2.12 23.94
CA LEU A 213 3.01 2.49 24.49
C LEU A 213 3.16 1.92 25.90
N PRO A 214 4.38 1.68 26.40
CA PRO A 214 4.57 1.35 27.80
C PRO A 214 3.97 2.43 28.71
N THR A 215 3.46 2.00 29.87
CA THR A 215 2.86 2.92 30.85
C THR A 215 3.91 3.90 31.38
N MET A 216 3.68 5.19 31.15
CA MET A 216 4.55 6.30 31.60
C MET A 216 4.00 6.94 32.88
N ASN A 217 4.89 7.40 33.76
CA ASN A 217 4.56 7.75 35.14
C ASN A 217 3.78 9.06 35.28
N ASN A 218 3.99 10.00 34.36
CA ASN A 218 3.44 11.34 34.47
C ASN A 218 2.95 11.88 33.11
N LYS A 219 2.26 13.03 33.16
CA LYS A 219 1.68 13.67 31.99
C LYS A 219 2.74 14.22 31.02
N ASP A 220 3.90 14.62 31.53
CA ASP A 220 4.96 15.24 30.73
C ASP A 220 5.65 14.20 29.82
N GLU A 221 5.98 13.02 30.36
CA GLU A 221 6.47 11.88 29.57
C GLU A 221 5.51 11.50 28.45
N ARG A 222 4.21 11.42 28.77
CA ARG A 222 3.13 11.16 27.80
C ARG A 222 3.04 12.23 26.72
N ALA A 223 3.21 13.50 27.09
CA ALA A 223 3.21 14.62 26.15
C ALA A 223 4.43 14.58 25.21
N ILE A 224 5.60 14.20 25.72
CA ILE A 224 6.81 14.03 24.91
C ILE A 224 6.61 12.93 23.87
N ALA A 225 6.00 11.80 24.23
CA ALA A 225 5.69 10.73 23.30
C ALA A 225 4.72 11.18 22.19
N ALA A 226 3.64 11.86 22.57
CA ALA A 226 2.70 12.43 21.61
C ALA A 226 3.36 13.42 20.63
N ALA A 227 4.27 14.27 21.13
CA ALA A 227 5.00 15.23 20.30
C ALA A 227 5.93 14.56 19.27
N GLN A 228 6.42 13.33 19.53
CA GLN A 228 7.19 12.60 18.52
C GLN A 228 6.33 12.20 17.32
N ILE A 229 5.06 11.87 17.54
CA ILE A 229 4.12 11.55 16.45
C ILE A 229 3.88 12.78 15.58
N ASP A 230 3.60 13.93 16.21
CA ASP A 230 3.35 15.20 15.52
C ASP A 230 4.53 15.67 14.67
N LYS A 231 5.76 15.40 15.14
CA LYS A 231 6.98 15.75 14.43
C LYS A 231 7.18 14.93 13.15
N ILE A 232 6.71 13.68 13.12
CA ILE A 232 7.05 12.70 12.08
C ILE A 232 5.93 12.55 11.04
N LEU A 233 4.67 12.53 11.49
CA LEU A 233 3.52 12.35 10.61
C LEU A 233 3.15 13.65 9.89
N PRO A 234 3.03 13.64 8.56
CA PRO A 234 2.48 14.78 7.84
C PRO A 234 0.97 14.90 8.10
N LEU A 235 0.49 16.14 8.23
CA LEU A 235 -0.94 16.44 8.23
C LEU A 235 -1.58 16.07 6.87
N PRO A 236 -2.88 15.74 6.82
CA PRO A 236 -3.83 15.73 7.94
C PRO A 236 -3.83 14.40 8.72
N PHE A 237 -3.85 14.51 10.04
CA PHE A 237 -4.24 13.43 10.95
C PHE A 237 -4.81 14.05 12.24
N GLU A 238 -5.60 13.26 12.96
CA GLU A 238 -6.04 13.59 14.31
C GLU A 238 -5.48 12.56 15.28
N ARG A 239 -5.28 12.94 16.54
CA ARG A 239 -4.91 11.99 17.59
C ARG A 239 -5.50 12.37 18.93
N THR A 240 -5.68 11.37 19.79
CA THR A 240 -5.97 11.61 21.21
C THR A 240 -4.69 12.07 21.95
N ALA A 241 -4.84 12.43 23.21
CA ALA A 241 -3.71 12.38 24.15
C ALA A 241 -3.34 10.92 24.44
N VAL A 242 -2.11 10.68 24.89
CA VAL A 242 -1.73 9.38 25.47
C VAL A 242 -2.44 9.26 26.82
N ASN A 243 -3.24 8.21 26.99
CA ASN A 243 -4.01 7.99 28.21
C ASN A 243 -3.13 7.43 29.36
N GLY A 244 -3.73 7.22 30.54
CA GLY A 244 -3.01 6.72 31.72
C GLY A 244 -2.44 5.30 31.58
N PHE A 245 -2.87 4.54 30.58
CA PHE A 245 -2.42 3.18 30.28
C PHE A 245 -1.39 3.13 29.14
N GLY A 246 -1.01 4.28 28.56
CA GLY A 246 -0.05 4.34 27.45
C GLY A 246 -0.67 4.28 26.05
N PHE A 247 -1.99 4.15 25.93
CA PHE A 247 -2.63 4.07 24.62
C PHE A 247 -2.85 5.45 23.99
N ILE A 248 -2.59 5.54 22.68
CA ILE A 248 -2.91 6.70 21.84
C ILE A 248 -3.59 6.25 20.55
N GLN A 249 -4.67 6.93 20.19
CA GLN A 249 -5.38 6.70 18.94
C GLN A 249 -5.02 7.78 17.92
N ILE A 250 -4.82 7.38 16.68
CA ILE A 250 -4.55 8.24 15.53
C ILE A 250 -5.61 7.95 14.45
N ILE A 251 -6.19 8.99 13.88
CA ILE A 251 -7.09 8.90 12.73
C ILE A 251 -6.41 9.55 11.52
N ARG A 252 -6.21 8.77 10.46
CA ARG A 252 -5.71 9.24 9.16
C ARG A 252 -6.73 8.95 8.07
N LYS A 253 -6.88 9.87 7.10
CA LYS A 253 -7.77 9.66 5.96
C LYS A 253 -7.37 8.39 5.21
N ARG A 254 -8.31 7.45 5.06
CA ARG A 254 -8.11 6.18 4.36
C ARG A 254 -8.69 6.27 2.95
N GLU A 255 -7.82 6.42 1.96
CA GLU A 255 -8.20 6.53 0.55
C GLU A 255 -7.90 5.24 -0.24
N ARG A 256 -6.97 4.43 0.22
CA ARG A 256 -6.45 3.25 -0.48
C ARG A 256 -5.82 2.28 0.52
N ALA A 257 -5.49 1.08 0.07
CA ALA A 257 -4.78 0.11 0.88
C ALA A 257 -3.38 0.65 1.28
N SER A 258 -3.00 0.40 2.53
CA SER A 258 -1.62 0.55 3.01
C SER A 258 -0.74 -0.56 2.44
N LEU A 259 0.57 -0.44 2.61
CA LEU A 259 1.53 -1.43 2.11
C LEU A 259 1.29 -2.82 2.73
N ILE A 260 1.03 -2.88 4.04
CA ILE A 260 0.73 -4.15 4.72
C ILE A 260 -0.54 -4.79 4.14
N GLU A 261 -1.62 -4.01 3.99
CA GLU A 261 -2.87 -4.52 3.44
C GLU A 261 -2.69 -5.01 2.00
N LEU A 262 -2.02 -4.23 1.16
CA LEU A 262 -1.81 -4.56 -0.25
C LEU A 262 -0.98 -5.84 -0.44
N LEU A 263 0.10 -6.01 0.33
CA LEU A 263 0.98 -7.16 0.17
C LEU A 263 0.36 -8.43 0.76
N ARG A 264 -0.38 -8.32 1.87
CA ARG A 264 -1.02 -9.47 2.52
C ARG A 264 -2.33 -9.89 1.86
N ASP A 265 -3.00 -9.03 1.11
CA ASP A 265 -4.25 -9.37 0.39
C ASP A 265 -4.01 -10.45 -0.67
N ASP A 266 -2.92 -10.31 -1.45
CA ASP A 266 -2.50 -11.31 -2.44
C ASP A 266 -0.97 -11.46 -2.40
N PRO A 267 -0.44 -12.30 -1.48
CA PRO A 267 1.00 -12.54 -1.37
C PRO A 267 1.60 -13.17 -2.62
N VAL A 268 0.81 -13.99 -3.34
CA VAL A 268 1.25 -14.66 -4.57
C VAL A 268 1.42 -13.64 -5.70
N LEU A 269 0.46 -12.72 -5.88
CA LEU A 269 0.61 -11.59 -6.80
C LEU A 269 1.80 -10.72 -6.41
N SER A 270 1.95 -10.40 -5.12
CA SER A 270 3.06 -9.59 -4.63
C SER A 270 4.42 -10.20 -4.98
N ALA A 271 4.58 -11.51 -4.73
CA ALA A 271 5.80 -12.24 -5.07
C ALA A 271 6.00 -12.36 -6.59
N ALA A 272 4.93 -12.54 -7.38
CA ALA A 272 5.00 -12.58 -8.83
C ALA A 272 5.51 -11.25 -9.42
N LEU A 273 4.98 -10.12 -8.96
CA LEU A 273 5.42 -8.80 -9.44
C LEU A 273 6.83 -8.45 -8.96
N ALA A 274 7.22 -8.86 -7.76
CA ALA A 274 8.61 -8.77 -7.29
C ALA A 274 9.57 -9.63 -8.14
N LEU A 275 9.16 -10.84 -8.53
CA LEU A 275 9.96 -11.70 -9.39
C LEU A 275 10.10 -11.12 -10.81
N LEU A 276 9.02 -10.62 -11.42
CA LEU A 276 9.11 -9.93 -12.71
C LEU A 276 10.08 -8.77 -12.64
N ARG A 277 10.05 -8.01 -11.54
CA ARG A 277 10.97 -6.90 -11.30
C ARG A 277 12.43 -7.34 -11.24
N ARG A 278 12.70 -8.39 -10.48
CA ARG A 278 14.04 -8.99 -10.36
C ARG A 278 14.50 -9.49 -11.73
N ALA A 279 13.59 -10.08 -12.51
CA ALA A 279 13.88 -10.54 -13.86
C ALA A 279 14.18 -9.40 -14.82
N GLU A 280 13.52 -8.23 -14.74
CA GLU A 280 13.88 -7.07 -15.57
C GLU A 280 15.34 -6.62 -15.34
N ARG A 281 15.87 -6.81 -14.12
CA ARG A 281 17.23 -6.42 -13.72
C ARG A 281 18.26 -7.54 -13.80
N ALA A 282 17.84 -8.79 -13.94
CA ALA A 282 18.75 -9.93 -13.93
C ALA A 282 19.83 -9.78 -15.01
N GLN A 283 21.08 -10.04 -14.64
CA GLN A 283 22.19 -10.07 -15.60
C GLN A 283 21.95 -11.24 -16.56
N GLY A 284 21.95 -10.97 -17.87
CA GLY A 284 21.89 -12.03 -18.86
C GLY A 284 23.24 -12.74 -19.01
N ALA A 285 23.28 -13.81 -19.80
CA ALA A 285 24.50 -14.55 -20.12
C ALA A 285 25.65 -13.69 -20.71
N GLY A 286 25.35 -12.49 -21.22
CA GLY A 286 26.33 -11.52 -21.73
C GLY A 286 26.87 -10.53 -20.70
N GLY A 287 26.56 -10.66 -19.40
CA GLY A 287 27.09 -9.82 -18.31
C GLY A 287 26.51 -8.39 -18.22
N ALA A 288 25.74 -7.94 -19.21
CA ALA A 288 24.99 -6.69 -19.14
C ALA A 288 23.74 -6.85 -18.25
N VAL A 289 23.49 -5.86 -17.39
CA VAL A 289 22.25 -5.74 -16.60
C VAL A 289 21.06 -5.56 -17.54
N GLY A 290 20.02 -6.38 -17.38
CA GLY A 290 18.74 -6.17 -18.06
C GLY A 290 18.65 -6.58 -19.54
N GLY A 291 19.51 -7.50 -20.01
CA GLY A 291 19.51 -7.93 -21.41
C GLY A 291 19.47 -9.45 -21.62
N GLY A 292 18.78 -9.89 -22.68
CA GLY A 292 18.77 -11.27 -23.16
C GLY A 292 17.83 -12.22 -22.41
N PRO A 293 17.88 -13.52 -22.74
CA PRO A 293 17.03 -14.53 -22.12
C PRO A 293 17.14 -14.55 -20.59
N VAL A 294 16.07 -14.96 -19.92
CA VAL A 294 16.04 -15.10 -18.45
C VAL A 294 15.14 -16.26 -18.04
N SER A 295 15.54 -16.99 -17.00
CA SER A 295 14.70 -17.99 -16.34
C SER A 295 14.15 -17.45 -15.03
N LEU A 296 12.86 -17.64 -14.80
CA LEU A 296 12.16 -17.27 -13.57
C LEU A 296 11.83 -18.56 -12.81
N SER A 297 12.40 -18.71 -11.62
CA SER A 297 12.19 -19.86 -10.74
C SER A 297 11.51 -19.43 -9.45
N ALA A 298 10.36 -20.03 -9.14
CA ALA A 298 9.61 -19.74 -7.91
C ALA A 298 8.64 -20.88 -7.58
N ASN A 299 7.98 -20.77 -6.42
CA ASN A 299 6.90 -21.65 -6.03
C ASN A 299 5.84 -21.81 -7.15
N PRO A 300 5.24 -23.01 -7.36
CA PRO A 300 4.29 -23.25 -8.44
C PRO A 300 3.13 -22.25 -8.53
N ALA A 301 2.62 -21.76 -7.39
CA ALA A 301 1.54 -20.78 -7.37
C ALA A 301 1.95 -19.44 -8.02
N ILE A 302 3.18 -19.00 -7.79
CA ILE A 302 3.74 -17.75 -8.37
C ILE A 302 3.94 -17.91 -9.86
N ILE A 303 4.53 -19.02 -10.29
CA ILE A 303 4.77 -19.32 -11.71
C ILE A 303 3.45 -19.42 -12.47
N GLU A 304 2.44 -20.07 -11.89
CA GLU A 304 1.10 -20.14 -12.49
C GLU A 304 0.43 -18.76 -12.56
N ARG A 305 0.62 -17.90 -11.54
CA ARG A 305 0.12 -16.52 -11.55
C ARG A 305 0.70 -15.71 -12.71
N ILE A 306 2.01 -15.85 -12.97
CA ILE A 306 2.69 -15.19 -14.10
C ILE A 306 2.20 -15.79 -15.43
N ARG A 307 2.09 -17.12 -15.53
CA ARG A 307 1.61 -17.82 -16.74
C ARG A 307 0.21 -17.36 -17.17
N ARG A 308 -0.69 -17.10 -16.21
CA ARG A 308 -2.05 -16.59 -16.46
C ARG A 308 -2.11 -15.15 -16.96
N ALA A 309 -0.99 -14.41 -16.92
CA ALA A 309 -0.87 -13.06 -17.41
C ALA A 309 0.13 -13.01 -18.59
N PRO A 310 -0.24 -13.51 -19.79
CA PRO A 310 0.68 -13.59 -20.93
C PRO A 310 1.23 -12.22 -21.35
N ASP A 311 0.44 -11.16 -21.16
CA ASP A 311 0.87 -9.76 -21.24
C ASP A 311 2.20 -9.50 -20.50
N TRP A 312 2.30 -9.96 -19.25
CA TRP A 312 3.46 -9.68 -18.39
C TRP A 312 4.73 -10.30 -18.96
N ILE A 313 4.59 -11.51 -19.50
CA ILE A 313 5.67 -12.25 -20.15
C ILE A 313 6.10 -11.50 -21.41
N THR A 314 5.15 -11.12 -22.29
CA THR A 314 5.45 -10.37 -23.51
C THR A 314 6.12 -9.03 -23.23
N ARG A 315 5.66 -8.30 -22.20
CA ARG A 315 6.30 -7.05 -21.77
C ARG A 315 7.71 -7.27 -21.24
N LEU A 316 7.94 -8.33 -20.46
CA LEU A 316 9.26 -8.67 -19.95
C LEU A 316 10.22 -9.06 -21.08
N GLU A 317 9.78 -9.91 -22.01
CA GLU A 317 10.57 -10.31 -23.19
C GLU A 317 10.95 -9.11 -24.04
N LYS A 318 10.01 -8.19 -24.26
CA LYS A 318 10.26 -6.94 -25.00
C LYS A 318 11.26 -6.05 -24.27
N ARG A 319 11.14 -5.88 -22.95
CA ARG A 319 12.04 -5.02 -22.17
C ARG A 319 13.46 -5.58 -22.10
N ARG A 320 13.61 -6.92 -22.08
CA ARG A 320 14.92 -7.59 -22.05
C ARG A 320 15.52 -7.87 -23.42
N GLY A 321 14.71 -7.92 -24.48
CA GLY A 321 15.14 -8.36 -25.81
C GLY A 321 15.51 -9.85 -25.85
N GLY A 322 14.80 -10.70 -25.09
CA GLY A 322 15.09 -12.13 -25.01
C GLY A 322 13.92 -12.93 -24.44
N THR A 323 13.96 -14.24 -24.61
CA THR A 323 12.89 -15.16 -24.20
C THR A 323 12.81 -15.31 -22.68
N VAL A 324 11.60 -15.47 -22.16
CA VAL A 324 11.35 -15.74 -20.74
C VAL A 324 10.98 -17.21 -20.54
N THR A 325 11.76 -17.91 -19.72
CA THR A 325 11.48 -19.29 -19.32
C THR A 325 10.92 -19.33 -17.91
N LEU A 326 9.84 -20.08 -17.68
CA LEU A 326 9.22 -20.22 -16.36
C LEU A 326 9.49 -21.61 -15.78
N HIS A 327 10.06 -21.67 -14.58
CA HIS A 327 10.39 -22.91 -13.87
C HIS A 327 9.68 -22.95 -12.50
N ALA A 328 8.74 -23.88 -12.35
CA ALA A 328 8.08 -24.11 -11.07
C ALA A 328 8.97 -25.01 -10.19
N ASP A 329 9.28 -24.54 -8.97
CA ASP A 329 10.05 -25.29 -7.99
C ASP A 329 9.28 -25.38 -6.67
N ALA A 330 8.82 -26.59 -6.33
CA ALA A 330 8.05 -26.85 -5.12
C ALA A 330 8.89 -26.81 -3.83
N ALA A 331 10.23 -26.81 -3.94
CA ALA A 331 11.11 -26.67 -2.78
C ALA A 331 11.23 -25.21 -2.31
N LEU A 332 10.91 -24.22 -3.15
CA LEU A 332 10.95 -22.80 -2.80
C LEU A 332 9.72 -22.39 -1.98
N ALA A 333 9.97 -21.66 -0.87
CA ALA A 333 8.91 -21.08 -0.08
C ALA A 333 8.14 -19.99 -0.88
N PRO A 334 6.89 -19.64 -0.52
CA PRO A 334 6.11 -18.62 -1.23
C PRO A 334 6.72 -17.20 -1.29
N GLY A 335 7.76 -16.91 -0.51
CA GLY A 335 8.52 -15.65 -0.59
C GLY A 335 9.82 -15.78 -1.40
N GLU A 336 10.28 -16.99 -1.68
CA GLU A 336 11.57 -17.27 -2.33
C GLU A 336 11.40 -17.37 -3.84
N HIS A 337 12.21 -16.60 -4.56
CA HIS A 337 12.14 -16.54 -6.01
C HIS A 337 13.49 -16.07 -6.58
N HIS A 338 13.82 -16.60 -7.75
CA HIS A 338 15.09 -16.37 -8.44
C HIS A 338 14.83 -15.99 -9.90
N ALA A 339 15.62 -15.05 -10.40
CA ALA A 339 15.69 -14.73 -11.82
C ALA A 339 17.15 -14.75 -12.27
N GLY A 340 17.46 -15.52 -13.31
CA GLY A 340 18.82 -15.73 -13.83
C GLY A 340 18.87 -16.63 -15.05
#